data_AF-A0A2S5G823-F1
#
_entry.id   AF-A0A2S5G823-F1
#
_cell.length_a   1.000
_cell.length_b   1.000
_cell.length_c   1.000
_cell.angle_alpha   90.00
_cell.angle_beta   90.00
_cell.angle_gamma   90.00
#
_symmetry.space_group_name_H-M   'P 1'
#
loop_
_entity.id
_entity.type
_entity.pdbx_description
1 polymer ?
#
loop_
_entity_poly.entity_id
_entity_poly.type
_entity_poly.pdbx_seq_one_letter_code
_entity_poly.pdbx_strand_id
1 'polypeptide(L)'
;MSSNQTKSQLFLLLAWLVSMVATLGSLYFSEIRGFIPCDLCWFQRIFMYPLTIILGVGAFQNDLSVKRFVFPMALIGGSISVMHYMEQKIPGFGGIKPCVSGVPCNAQYINWFGFVTIPFLALTAFLLITIFMVLAHVYSKKVD
;
A
#
# COMPACT_ATOMS: atom_id res chain seq x y z
N MET A 1 -21.79 18.79 -14.50
CA MET A 1 -20.96 18.13 -13.47
C MET A 1 -19.92 19.16 -13.01
N SER A 2 -19.85 19.49 -11.72
CA SER A 2 -18.91 20.52 -11.20
C SER A 2 -17.46 20.08 -11.44
N SER A 3 -16.59 21.00 -11.90
CA SER A 3 -15.16 20.74 -12.15
C SER A 3 -14.46 20.05 -10.96
N ASN A 4 -14.86 20.41 -9.73
CA ASN A 4 -14.31 19.82 -8.51
C ASN A 4 -14.81 18.39 -8.23
N GLN A 5 -16.04 18.04 -8.64
CA GLN A 5 -16.57 16.68 -8.54
C GLN A 5 -15.81 15.71 -9.45
N THR A 6 -15.55 16.11 -10.71
CA THR A 6 -14.74 15.32 -11.65
C THR A 6 -13.31 15.11 -11.14
N LYS A 7 -12.72 16.11 -10.49
CA LYS A 7 -11.38 15.99 -9.87
C LYS A 7 -11.37 15.00 -8.71
N SER A 8 -12.35 15.06 -7.82
CA SER A 8 -12.48 14.11 -6.70
C SER A 8 -12.56 12.65 -7.20
N GLN A 9 -13.38 12.42 -8.23
CA GLN A 9 -13.49 11.10 -8.88
C GLN A 9 -12.18 10.62 -9.49
N LEU A 10 -11.47 11.52 -10.19
CA LEU A 10 -10.17 11.19 -10.76
C LEU A 10 -9.17 10.75 -9.68
N PHE A 11 -9.12 11.44 -8.53
CA PHE A 11 -8.22 11.05 -7.45
C PHE A 11 -8.59 9.70 -6.82
N LEU A 12 -9.88 9.38 -6.67
CA LEU A 12 -10.32 8.06 -6.22
C LEU A 12 -9.91 6.96 -7.22
N LEU A 13 -10.06 7.22 -8.52
CA LEU A 13 -9.65 6.29 -9.57
C LEU A 13 -8.13 6.09 -9.60
N LEU A 14 -7.35 7.16 -9.40
CA LEU A 14 -5.88 7.07 -9.28
C LEU A 14 -5.47 6.28 -8.04
N ALA A 15 -6.11 6.49 -6.88
CA ALA A 15 -5.87 5.70 -5.68
C ALA A 15 -6.15 4.21 -5.92
N TRP A 16 -7.28 3.91 -6.58
CA TRP A 16 -7.63 2.54 -6.96
C TRP A 16 -6.60 1.92 -7.90
N LEU A 17 -6.16 2.63 -8.95
CA LEU A 17 -5.14 2.14 -9.88
C LEU A 17 -3.82 1.81 -9.17
N VAL A 18 -3.36 2.66 -8.25
CA VAL A 18 -2.16 2.38 -7.46
C VAL A 18 -2.34 1.11 -6.62
N SER A 19 -3.48 0.94 -5.96
CA SER A 19 -3.76 -0.28 -5.17
C SER A 19 -3.80 -1.55 -6.03
N MET A 20 -4.38 -1.47 -7.23
CA MET A 20 -4.39 -2.55 -8.23
C MET A 20 -2.98 -2.93 -8.68
N VAL A 21 -2.16 -1.94 -9.03
CA VAL A 21 -0.77 -2.19 -9.45
C VAL A 21 0.05 -2.78 -8.29
N ALA A 22 -0.14 -2.30 -7.06
CA ALA A 22 0.57 -2.81 -5.88
C ALA A 22 0.19 -4.26 -5.57
N THR A 23 -1.10 -4.62 -5.66
CA THR A 23 -1.57 -5.99 -5.43
C THR A 23 -1.10 -6.93 -6.54
N LEU A 24 -1.27 -6.55 -7.80
CA LEU A 24 -0.79 -7.34 -8.94
C LEU A 24 0.73 -7.52 -8.90
N GLY A 25 1.48 -6.47 -8.56
CA GLY A 25 2.94 -6.56 -8.38
C GLY A 25 3.32 -7.52 -7.26
N SER A 26 2.63 -7.47 -6.12
CA SER A 26 2.81 -8.40 -5.01
C SER A 26 2.54 -9.86 -5.41
N LEU A 27 1.48 -10.12 -6.18
CA LEU A 27 1.18 -11.46 -6.70
C LEU A 27 2.22 -11.91 -7.73
N TYR A 28 2.63 -11.03 -8.64
CA TYR A 28 3.63 -11.34 -9.67
C TYR A 28 4.95 -11.81 -9.06
N PHE A 29 5.42 -11.13 -8.01
CA PHE A 29 6.64 -11.54 -7.31
C PHE A 29 6.49 -12.91 -6.62
N SER A 30 5.30 -13.24 -6.12
CA SER A 30 5.01 -14.50 -5.45
C SER A 30 4.94 -15.66 -6.45
N GLU A 31 4.08 -15.55 -7.45
CA GLU A 31 3.66 -16.67 -8.30
C GLU A 31 4.59 -16.86 -9.50
N ILE A 32 5.09 -15.77 -10.10
CA ILE A 32 5.90 -15.83 -11.31
C ILE A 32 7.38 -15.86 -10.98
N ARG A 33 7.82 -15.01 -10.03
CA ARG A 33 9.24 -14.93 -9.65
C ARG A 33 9.61 -15.87 -8.50
N GLY A 34 8.63 -16.52 -7.86
CA GLY A 34 8.85 -17.49 -6.79
C GLY A 34 9.41 -16.89 -5.51
N PHE A 35 9.20 -15.60 -5.26
CA PHE A 35 9.66 -14.95 -4.03
C PHE A 35 8.73 -15.30 -2.87
N ILE A 36 9.25 -16.10 -1.94
CA ILE A 36 8.52 -16.51 -0.74
C ILE A 36 8.37 -15.30 0.17
N PRO A 37 7.14 -14.88 0.50
CA PRO A 37 6.92 -13.74 1.39
C PRO A 37 7.34 -14.10 2.82
N CYS A 38 8.02 -13.18 3.49
CA CYS A 38 8.22 -13.27 4.93
C CYS A 38 6.96 -12.83 5.70
N ASP A 39 6.94 -13.06 7.02
CA ASP A 39 5.80 -12.71 7.88
C ASP A 39 5.42 -11.22 7.79
N LEU A 40 6.40 -10.30 7.78
CA LEU A 40 6.17 -8.87 7.64
C LEU A 40 5.56 -8.49 6.28
N CYS A 41 6.02 -9.11 5.18
CA CYS A 41 5.39 -8.96 3.86
C CYS A 41 3.94 -9.46 3.87
N TRP A 42 3.67 -10.53 4.61
CA TRP A 42 2.32 -11.09 4.73
C TRP A 42 1.38 -10.12 5.44
N PHE A 43 1.84 -9.48 6.52
CA PHE A 43 1.08 -8.41 7.17
C PHE A 43 0.82 -7.23 6.23
N GLN A 44 1.81 -6.81 5.43
CA GLN A 44 1.59 -5.76 4.42
C GLN A 44 0.50 -6.16 3.40
N ARG A 45 0.48 -7.44 2.96
CA ARG A 45 -0.55 -7.97 2.04
C ARG A 45 -1.95 -7.93 2.65
N ILE A 46 -2.10 -8.28 3.94
CA ILE A 46 -3.40 -8.22 4.64
C ILE A 46 -4.00 -6.82 4.60
N PHE A 47 -3.18 -5.77 4.71
CA PHE A 47 -3.66 -4.38 4.62
C PHE A 47 -3.83 -3.90 3.18
N MET A 48 -2.99 -4.35 2.24
CA MET A 48 -3.03 -3.88 0.84
C MET A 48 -4.16 -4.51 0.00
N TYR A 49 -4.47 -5.78 0.20
CA TYR A 49 -5.41 -6.48 -0.70
C TYR A 49 -6.86 -5.99 -0.53
N PRO A 50 -7.38 -5.80 0.70
CA PRO A 50 -8.73 -5.26 0.90
C PRO A 50 -8.85 -3.82 0.39
N LEU A 51 -7.79 -3.01 0.45
CA LEU A 51 -7.78 -1.63 -0.04
C LEU A 51 -8.16 -1.55 -1.52
N THR A 52 -7.73 -2.53 -2.32
CA THR A 52 -8.04 -2.55 -3.76
C THR A 52 -9.52 -2.74 -4.03
N ILE A 53 -10.18 -3.57 -3.22
CA ILE A 53 -11.63 -3.81 -3.32
C ILE A 53 -12.39 -2.58 -2.82
N ILE A 54 -12.01 -2.05 -1.65
CA ILE A 54 -12.68 -0.90 -1.02
C ILE A 54 -12.58 0.35 -1.90
N LEU A 55 -11.38 0.65 -2.43
CA LEU A 55 -11.18 1.78 -3.33
C LEU A 55 -11.89 1.57 -4.67
N GLY A 56 -11.97 0.33 -5.16
CA GLY A 56 -12.73 0.02 -6.37
C GLY A 56 -14.21 0.34 -6.19
N VAL A 57 -14.81 -0.14 -5.10
CA VAL A 57 -16.21 0.16 -4.75
C VAL A 57 -16.42 1.67 -4.61
N GLY A 58 -15.54 2.37 -3.89
CA GLY A 58 -15.61 3.84 -3.74
C GLY A 58 -15.49 4.60 -5.06
N ALA A 59 -14.61 4.14 -5.97
CA ALA A 59 -14.44 4.75 -7.29
C ALA A 59 -15.65 4.54 -8.20
N PHE A 60 -16.26 3.34 -8.21
CA PHE A 60 -17.45 3.07 -9.03
C PHE A 60 -18.70 3.77 -8.49
N GLN A 61 -18.90 3.76 -7.17
CA GLN A 61 -20.07 4.37 -6.53
C GLN A 61 -19.90 5.88 -6.29
N ASN A 62 -18.74 6.44 -6.63
CA ASN A 62 -18.41 7.85 -6.37
C ASN A 62 -18.51 8.19 -4.85
N ASP A 63 -18.38 7.20 -3.96
CA ASP A 63 -18.61 7.35 -2.53
C ASP A 63 -17.31 7.54 -1.75
N LEU A 64 -17.19 8.70 -1.09
CA LEU A 64 -16.05 9.09 -0.25
C LEU A 64 -16.15 8.58 1.19
N SER A 65 -17.25 7.93 1.57
CA SER A 65 -17.41 7.30 2.89
C SER A 65 -16.33 6.24 3.15
N VAL A 66 -15.81 5.62 2.08
CA VAL A 66 -14.73 4.61 2.10
C VAL A 66 -13.45 5.09 2.77
N LYS A 67 -13.22 6.42 2.83
CA LYS A 67 -12.05 7.03 3.49
C LYS A 67 -11.87 6.57 4.93
N ARG A 68 -12.97 6.28 5.64
CA ARG A 68 -12.95 5.82 7.04
C ARG A 68 -12.24 4.48 7.21
N PHE A 69 -12.25 3.64 6.17
CA PHE A 69 -11.58 2.34 6.16
C PHE A 69 -10.18 2.43 5.54
N VAL A 70 -10.04 3.23 4.48
CA VAL A 70 -8.78 3.36 3.74
C VAL A 70 -7.67 3.98 4.59
N PHE A 71 -7.95 5.08 5.31
CA PHE A 71 -6.94 5.75 6.12
C PHE A 71 -6.29 4.87 7.19
N PRO A 72 -7.04 4.20 8.10
CA PRO A 72 -6.42 3.36 9.12
C PRO A 72 -5.67 2.18 8.51
N MET A 73 -6.19 1.54 7.45
CA MET A 73 -5.49 0.45 6.77
C MET A 73 -4.18 0.91 6.13
N ALA A 74 -4.19 2.04 5.42
CA ALA A 74 -3.00 2.57 4.77
C ALA A 74 -1.94 3.02 5.78
N LEU A 75 -2.35 3.60 6.92
CA LEU A 75 -1.44 4.02 7.99
C LEU A 75 -0.76 2.82 8.66
N ILE A 76 -1.52 1.77 8.97
CA ILE A 76 -0.98 0.55 9.60
C ILE A 76 -0.10 -0.23 8.61
N GLY A 77 -0.55 -0.41 7.37
CA GLY A 77 0.27 -1.05 6.33
C GLY A 77 1.55 -0.28 6.02
N GLY A 78 1.47 1.06 6.00
CA GLY A 78 2.61 1.95 5.82
C GLY A 78 3.62 1.86 6.96
N SER A 79 3.18 1.86 8.22
CA SER A 79 4.10 1.74 9.37
C SER A 79 4.83 0.40 9.39
N ILE A 80 4.16 -0.70 9.06
CA ILE A 80 4.79 -2.02 8.92
C ILE A 80 5.81 -2.02 7.77
N SER A 81 5.54 -1.30 6.68
CA SER A 81 6.47 -1.18 5.55
C SER A 81 7.74 -0.41 5.92
N VAL A 82 7.61 0.66 6.72
CA VAL A 82 8.76 1.39 7.27
C VAL A 82 9.61 0.48 8.16
N MET A 83 8.98 -0.23 9.09
CA MET A 83 9.68 -1.15 9.99
C MET A 83 10.43 -2.24 9.23
N HIS A 84 9.80 -2.83 8.21
CA HIS A 84 10.44 -3.86 7.37
C HIS A 84 11.60 -3.29 6.54
N TYR A 85 11.47 -2.08 6.00
CA TYR A 85 12.56 -1.43 5.28
C TYR A 85 13.76 -1.15 6.19
N MET A 86 13.51 -0.70 7.43
CA MET A 86 14.54 -0.50 8.45
C MET A 86 15.28 -1.80 8.79
N GLU A 87 14.55 -2.90 8.96
CA GLU A 87 15.15 -4.21 9.25
C GLU A 87 16.08 -4.69 8.12
N GLN A 88 15.76 -4.37 6.86
CA GLN A 88 16.59 -4.73 5.71
C GLN A 88 17.87 -3.88 5.59
N LYS A 89 17.82 -2.60 5.95
CA LYS A 89 18.93 -1.65 5.72
C LYS A 89 19.81 -1.41 6.95
N ILE A 90 19.30 -1.63 8.16
CA ILE A 90 20.05 -1.41 9.40
C ILE A 90 20.60 -2.75 9.89
N PRO A 91 21.91 -3.02 9.73
CA PRO A 91 22.52 -4.24 10.24
C PRO A 91 22.44 -4.27 11.77
N GLY A 92 21.94 -5.37 12.34
CA GLY A 92 21.76 -5.52 13.78
C GLY A 92 20.42 -5.02 14.34
N PHE A 93 19.54 -4.46 13.51
CA PHE A 93 18.17 -4.18 13.91
C PHE A 93 17.39 -5.50 14.01
N GLY A 94 17.29 -6.03 15.23
CA GLY A 94 16.73 -7.35 15.51
C GLY A 94 15.21 -7.50 15.31
N GLY A 95 14.54 -6.45 14.80
CA GLY A 95 13.13 -6.45 14.41
C GLY A 95 12.14 -6.92 15.49
N ILE A 96 10.86 -6.93 15.13
CA ILE A 96 9.88 -7.75 15.83
C ILE A 96 9.94 -9.11 15.13
N LYS A 97 10.35 -10.16 15.85
CA LYS A 97 10.36 -11.53 15.35
C LYS A 97 9.09 -12.24 15.83
N PRO A 98 7.92 -12.06 15.17
CA PRO A 98 6.83 -13.00 15.40
C PRO A 98 7.36 -14.40 15.04
N CYS A 99 6.90 -15.43 15.74
CA CYS A 99 7.36 -16.80 15.63
C CYS A 99 7.77 -17.18 14.20
N VAL A 100 9.06 -17.45 13.98
CA VAL A 100 9.67 -17.59 12.65
C VAL A 100 8.96 -18.71 11.87
N SER A 101 8.22 -18.35 10.83
CA SER A 101 7.67 -19.30 9.87
C SER A 101 8.24 -18.99 8.49
N GLY A 102 9.27 -19.74 8.07
CA GLY A 102 9.83 -19.62 6.72
C GLY A 102 11.10 -18.75 6.62
N VAL A 103 11.13 -17.85 5.63
CA VAL A 103 12.33 -17.08 5.23
C VAL A 103 12.56 -15.83 6.09
N PRO A 104 13.82 -15.42 6.36
CA PRO A 104 14.10 -14.24 7.17
C PRO A 104 13.66 -12.94 6.48
N CYS A 105 13.02 -12.03 7.24
CA CYS A 105 12.57 -10.72 6.73
C CYS A 105 13.73 -9.80 6.29
N ASN A 106 14.94 -10.04 6.79
CA ASN A 106 16.14 -9.30 6.38
C ASN A 106 16.57 -9.62 4.92
N ALA A 107 16.14 -10.76 4.36
CA ALA A 107 16.52 -11.14 3.00
C ALA A 107 15.98 -10.16 1.95
N GLN A 108 16.88 -9.69 1.07
CA GLN A 108 16.54 -8.75 0.00
C GLN A 108 16.51 -9.50 -1.35
N TYR A 109 15.31 -9.83 -1.84
CA TYR A 109 15.14 -10.43 -3.17
C TYR A 109 15.42 -9.46 -4.32
N ILE A 110 15.08 -8.18 -4.11
CA ILE A 110 15.29 -7.09 -5.06
C ILE A 110 15.94 -5.94 -4.31
N ASN A 111 17.01 -5.40 -4.87
CA ASN A 111 17.66 -4.19 -4.37
C ASN A 111 18.14 -3.34 -5.57
N TRP A 112 17.18 -2.74 -6.29
CA TRP A 112 17.53 -1.91 -7.44
C TRP A 112 18.09 -0.57 -6.95
N PHE A 113 19.21 -0.12 -7.53
CA PHE A 113 19.94 1.10 -7.12
C PHE A 113 20.47 1.10 -5.67
N GLY A 114 20.49 -0.04 -4.99
CA GLY A 114 20.97 -0.13 -3.61
C GLY A 114 19.98 0.37 -2.55
N PHE A 115 18.79 0.84 -2.94
CA PHE A 115 17.73 1.29 -2.02
C PHE A 115 16.33 0.78 -2.35
N VAL A 116 16.01 0.47 -3.62
CA VAL A 116 14.66 0.02 -4.00
C VAL A 116 14.47 -1.46 -3.67
N THR A 117 13.85 -1.72 -2.54
CA THR A 117 13.45 -3.07 -2.11
C THR A 117 11.93 -3.23 -2.17
N ILE A 118 11.44 -4.47 -2.04
CA ILE A 118 9.99 -4.77 -2.06
C ILE A 118 9.23 -3.99 -0.97
N PRO A 119 9.71 -3.90 0.29
CA PRO A 119 9.06 -3.08 1.33
C PRO A 119 9.01 -1.59 0.99
N PHE A 120 10.04 -1.08 0.31
CA PHE A 120 10.05 0.30 -0.15
C PHE A 120 8.95 0.56 -1.18
N LEU A 121 8.77 -0.35 -2.14
CA LEU A 121 7.68 -0.27 -3.12
C LEU A 121 6.31 -0.28 -2.43
N ALA A 122 6.11 -1.17 -1.45
CA ALA A 122 4.87 -1.20 -0.65
C ALA A 122 4.63 0.13 0.10
N LEU A 123 5.68 0.68 0.73
CA LEU A 123 5.62 1.98 1.40
C LEU A 123 5.20 3.10 0.44
N THR A 124 5.80 3.16 -0.75
CA THR A 124 5.43 4.17 -1.76
C THR A 124 3.96 4.04 -2.20
N ALA A 125 3.46 2.82 -2.35
CA ALA A 125 2.06 2.59 -2.69
C ALA A 125 1.10 3.07 -1.58
N PHE A 126 1.36 2.73 -0.31
CA PHE A 126 0.54 3.21 0.81
C PHE A 126 0.56 4.73 0.94
N LEU A 127 1.71 5.37 0.73
CA LEU A 127 1.83 6.83 0.72
C LEU A 127 1.03 7.47 -0.41
N LEU A 128 1.15 6.96 -1.64
CA LEU A 128 0.41 7.46 -2.79
C LEU A 128 -1.11 7.31 -2.60
N ILE A 129 -1.58 6.16 -2.11
CA ILE A 129 -2.99 5.93 -1.79
C ILE A 129 -3.46 6.96 -0.76
N THR A 130 -2.68 7.18 0.31
CA THR A 130 -3.02 8.16 1.35
C THR A 130 -3.11 9.58 0.79
N ILE A 131 -2.15 10.00 -0.04
CA ILE A 131 -2.13 11.32 -0.66
C ILE A 131 -3.35 11.52 -1.57
N PHE A 132 -3.63 10.56 -2.46
CA PHE A 132 -4.79 10.65 -3.35
C PHE A 132 -6.11 10.67 -2.59
N MET A 133 -6.22 9.94 -1.49
CA MET A 133 -7.41 9.99 -0.63
C MET A 133 -7.57 11.33 0.09
N VAL A 134 -6.49 11.93 0.57
CA VAL A 134 -6.53 13.29 1.14
C VAL A 134 -6.97 14.29 0.08
N LEU A 135 -6.41 14.23 -1.13
CA LEU A 135 -6.78 15.11 -2.23
C LEU A 135 -8.26 14.95 -2.61
N ALA A 136 -8.73 13.72 -2.80
CA ALA A 136 -10.14 13.44 -3.08
C ALA A 136 -11.06 14.04 -2.00
N HIS A 137 -10.68 13.90 -0.72
CA HIS A 137 -11.45 14.47 0.38
C HIS A 137 -11.48 16.01 0.36
N VAL A 138 -10.32 16.67 0.13
CA VAL A 138 -10.22 18.13 0.07
C VAL A 138 -11.03 18.69 -1.10
N TYR A 139 -10.99 18.04 -2.28
CA TYR A 139 -11.76 18.49 -3.44
C TYR A 139 -13.26 18.28 -3.29
N SER A 140 -13.69 17.22 -2.59
CA SER A 140 -15.11 17.02 -2.28
C SER A 140 -15.67 18.10 -1.36
N LYS A 141 -14.94 18.47 -0.31
CA LYS A 141 -15.41 19.48 0.66
C LYS A 141 -15.53 20.88 0.04
N LYS A 142 -14.88 21.12 -1.10
CA LYS A 142 -14.95 22.40 -1.82
C LYS A 142 -16.19 22.51 -2.72
N VAL A 143 -17.01 21.47 -2.78
CA VAL A 143 -18.28 21.43 -3.53
C VAL A 143 -19.49 21.68 -2.62
N ASP A 144 -19.35 21.34 -1.33
CA ASP A 144 -20.32 21.64 -0.27
C ASP A 144 -20.16 23.08 0.25
#